data_AF-A0A800F1C4-F1
#
_entry.id   AF-A0A800F1C4-F1
#
_cell.length_a   1.000
_cell.length_b   1.000
_cell.length_c   1.000
_cell.angle_alpha   90.00
_cell.angle_beta   90.00
_cell.angle_gamma   90.00
#
_symmetry.space_group_name_H-M   'P 1'
#
loop_
_entity.id
_entity.type
_entity.pdbx_description
1 polymer ?
#
loop_
_entity_poly.entity_id
_entity_poly.type
_entity_poly.pdbx_seq_one_letter_code
_entity_poly.pdbx_strand_id
1 'polypeptide(L)'
;MNSFFNLIRWPNMVIVILTQYVFYNYVFLQIQGLSLQMNEVEFAFILFNTLLITLSGYVINDYFDFGTDLINKKRSGLKDYPLSKKSLKILYICLSIVHVWVQSPV
;
A
#
# COMPACT_ATOMS: atom_id res chain seq x y z
N MET A 1 -16.78 1.36 -12.88
CA MET A 1 -15.75 2.24 -12.29
C MET A 1 -14.55 1.38 -11.89
N ASN A 2 -13.38 1.73 -12.43
CA ASN A 2 -12.14 0.96 -12.55
C ASN A 2 -11.83 0.01 -11.38
N SER A 3 -11.97 -1.30 -11.61
CA SER A 3 -11.75 -2.39 -10.63
C SER A 3 -10.37 -2.33 -9.94
N PHE A 4 -9.38 -1.72 -10.61
CA PHE A 4 -8.03 -1.53 -10.10
C PHE A 4 -7.95 -0.58 -8.89
N PHE A 5 -8.76 0.49 -8.85
CA PHE A 5 -8.73 1.46 -7.75
C PHE A 5 -9.32 0.90 -6.44
N ASN A 6 -10.25 -0.06 -6.56
CA ASN A 6 -10.78 -0.78 -5.40
C ASN A 6 -9.76 -1.79 -4.84
N LEU A 7 -8.96 -2.42 -5.70
CA LEU A 7 -7.90 -3.35 -5.28
C LEU A 7 -6.85 -2.67 -4.40
N ILE A 8 -6.45 -1.45 -4.78
CA ILE A 8 -5.44 -0.70 -4.03
C ILE A 8 -6.00 0.00 -2.78
N ARG A 9 -7.33 -0.07 -2.55
CA ARG A 9 -8.05 0.65 -1.48
C ARG A 9 -7.60 2.11 -1.40
N TRP A 10 -7.68 2.79 -2.54
CA TRP A 10 -7.09 4.12 -2.76
C TRP A 10 -7.45 5.18 -1.69
N PRO A 11 -8.66 5.21 -1.06
CA PRO A 11 -8.93 6.20 -0.03
C PRO A 11 -8.01 6.03 1.20
N ASN A 12 -7.68 4.79 1.55
CA ASN A 12 -6.78 4.52 2.66
C ASN A 12 -5.34 4.91 2.33
N MET A 13 -4.92 4.75 1.08
CA MET A 13 -3.60 5.20 0.64
C MET A 13 -3.45 6.71 0.76
N VAL A 14 -4.49 7.48 0.42
CA VAL A 14 -4.48 8.94 0.61
C VAL A 14 -4.32 9.29 2.10
N ILE A 15 -4.99 8.57 3.00
CA ILE A 15 -4.83 8.78 4.45
C ILE A 15 -3.38 8.55 4.87
N VAL A 16 -2.74 7.46 4.42
CA VAL A 16 -1.32 7.17 4.72
C VAL A 16 -0.41 8.30 4.22
N ILE A 17 -0.63 8.81 3.01
CA ILE A 17 0.16 9.92 2.46
C ILE A 17 0.00 11.17 3.32
N LEU A 18 -1.24 11.54 3.65
CA LEU A 18 -1.54 12.74 4.42
C LEU A 18 -0.97 12.66 5.83
N THR A 19 -1.13 11.53 6.52
CA THR A 19 -0.61 11.37 7.89
C THR A 19 0.91 11.42 7.92
N GLN A 20 1.58 10.73 6.98
CA GLN A 20 3.04 10.74 6.91
C GLN A 20 3.60 12.12 6.50
N TYR A 21 2.90 12.84 5.61
CA TYR A 21 3.25 14.21 5.24
C TYR A 21 3.05 15.21 6.39
N VAL A 22 1.95 15.10 7.13
CA VAL A 22 1.71 15.92 8.33
C VAL A 22 2.78 15.65 9.38
N PHE A 23 3.15 14.39 9.58
CA PHE A 23 4.18 14.01 10.54
C PHE A 23 5.55 14.62 10.18
N TYR A 24 5.93 14.55 8.90
CA TYR A 24 7.18 15.15 8.41
C TYR A 24 7.22 16.67 8.61
N ASN A 25 6.15 17.37 8.24
CA ASN A 25 6.14 18.84 8.25
C ASN A 25 5.80 19.47 9.60
N TYR A 26 4.99 18.82 10.43
CA TYR A 26 4.45 19.43 11.65
C TYR A 26 4.90 18.77 12.94
N VAL A 27 5.27 17.48 12.90
CA VAL A 27 5.74 16.79 14.12
C VAL A 27 7.26 16.83 14.18
N PHE A 28 7.97 16.42 13.11
CA PHE A 28 9.43 16.39 13.10
C PHE A 28 10.07 17.79 13.12
N LEU A 29 9.53 18.75 12.36
CA LEU A 29 10.09 20.13 12.31
C LEU A 29 9.86 20.95 13.58
N GLN A 30 8.90 20.57 14.43
CA GLN A 30 8.58 21.31 15.66
C GLN A 30 9.32 20.79 16.90
N ILE A 31 9.98 19.64 16.83
CA ILE A 31 10.83 19.14 17.92
C ILE A 31 12.11 19.97 17.92
N GLN A 32 12.18 20.94 18.84
CA GLN A 32 13.32 21.84 18.99
C GLN A 32 14.61 21.05 19.23
N GLY A 33 15.62 21.27 18.38
CA GLY A 33 16.98 20.74 18.56
C GLY A 33 17.37 19.58 17.65
N LEU A 34 16.44 19.01 16.88
CA LEU A 34 16.78 18.07 15.81
C LEU A 34 16.75 18.81 14.47
N SER A 35 17.92 19.03 13.87
CA SER A 35 17.94 19.23 12.42
C SER A 35 17.38 17.98 11.77
N LEU A 36 16.41 18.14 10.88
CA LEU A 36 15.96 17.05 10.03
C LEU A 36 17.18 16.59 9.23
N GLN A 37 17.75 15.45 9.62
CA GLN A 37 18.82 14.79 8.86
C GLN A 37 18.31 14.21 7.54
N MET A 38 17.01 14.38 7.24
CA MET A 38 16.34 13.80 6.10
C MET A 38 15.84 14.87 5.14
N ASN A 39 16.35 14.83 3.92
CA ASN A 39 15.91 15.72 2.84
C ASN A 39 14.56 15.26 2.24
N GLU A 40 13.98 16.10 1.38
CA GLU A 40 12.68 15.81 0.75
C GLU A 40 12.71 14.55 -0.14
N VAL A 41 13.86 14.24 -0.75
CA VAL A 41 14.03 13.07 -1.61
C VAL A 41 13.99 11.79 -0.77
N GLU A 42 14.74 11.74 0.32
CA GLU A 42 14.74 10.63 1.28
C GLU A 42 13.34 10.43 1.88
N PHE A 43 12.66 11.53 2.22
CA PHE A 43 11.26 11.46 2.65
C PHE A 43 10.36 10.83 1.57
N ALA A 44 10.50 11.25 0.31
CA ALA A 44 9.73 10.69 -0.80
C ALA A 44 9.99 9.19 -1.00
N PHE A 45 11.24 8.73 -0.83
CA PHE A 45 11.59 7.30 -0.87
C PHE A 45 10.92 6.52 0.27
N ILE A 46 10.94 7.05 1.50
CA ILE A 46 10.25 6.40 2.63
C ILE A 46 8.75 6.37 2.39
N LEU A 47 8.14 7.47 1.94
CA LEU A 47 6.72 7.53 1.63
C LEU A 47 6.35 6.49 0.55
N PHE A 48 7.13 6.42 -0.52
CA PHE A 48 6.95 5.44 -1.58
C PHE A 48 7.05 4.00 -1.05
N ASN A 49 8.04 3.71 -0.20
CA ASN A 49 8.18 2.39 0.42
C ASN A 49 6.97 2.05 1.32
N THR A 50 6.49 2.99 2.13
CA THR A 50 5.27 2.82 2.94
C THR A 50 4.06 2.46 2.09
N LEU A 51 3.91 3.11 0.93
CA LEU A 51 2.82 2.82 0.00
C LEU A 51 2.95 1.41 -0.60
N LEU A 52 4.16 0.97 -0.96
CA LEU A 52 4.38 -0.39 -1.46
C LEU A 52 4.05 -1.45 -0.41
N ILE A 53 4.45 -1.24 0.85
CA ILE A 53 4.13 -2.13 1.97
C ILE A 53 2.61 -2.18 2.18
N THR A 54 1.96 -1.02 2.20
CA THR A 54 0.49 -0.91 2.37
C THR A 54 -0.24 -1.63 1.24
N LEU A 55 0.21 -1.44 0.00
CA LEU A 55 -0.35 -2.11 -1.17
C LEU A 55 -0.18 -3.63 -1.09
N SER A 56 1.01 -4.10 -0.71
CA SER A 56 1.29 -5.53 -0.50
C SER A 56 0.35 -6.13 0.54
N GLY A 57 0.13 -5.41 1.65
CA GLY A 57 -0.83 -5.74 2.70
C GLY A 57 -2.27 -5.87 2.20
N TYR A 58 -2.71 -4.99 1.30
CA TYR A 58 -4.04 -5.10 0.70
C TYR A 58 -4.15 -6.28 -0.26
N VAL A 59 -3.13 -6.52 -1.09
CA VAL A 59 -3.11 -7.65 -2.04
C VAL A 59 -3.13 -9.00 -1.32
N ILE A 60 -2.38 -9.16 -0.22
CA ILE A 60 -2.41 -10.42 0.55
C ILE A 60 -3.73 -10.62 1.30
N ASN A 61 -4.34 -9.54 1.79
CA ASN A 61 -5.67 -9.61 2.40
C ASN A 61 -6.70 -10.11 1.38
N ASP A 62 -6.70 -9.55 0.18
CA ASP A 62 -7.56 -9.98 -0.92
C ASP A 62 -7.26 -11.42 -1.37
N TYR A 63 -6.03 -11.92 -1.22
CA TYR A 63 -5.70 -13.32 -1.49
C TYR A 63 -6.35 -14.28 -0.48
N PHE A 64 -6.34 -13.94 0.81
CA PHE A 64 -6.97 -14.74 1.86
C PHE A 64 -8.50 -14.64 1.81
N ASP A 65 -9.02 -13.45 1.51
CA ASP A 65 -10.47 -13.19 1.36
C ASP A 65 -11.04 -13.68 0.03
N PHE A 66 -10.20 -14.15 -0.90
CA PHE A 66 -10.64 -14.61 -2.22
C PHE A 66 -11.80 -15.62 -2.16
N GLY A 67 -11.79 -16.55 -1.19
CA GLY A 67 -12.84 -17.56 -1.05
C GLY A 67 -14.16 -16.99 -0.53
N THR A 68 -14.11 -16.16 0.50
CA THR A 68 -15.27 -15.51 1.11
C THR A 68 -15.89 -14.49 0.17
N ASP A 69 -15.07 -13.71 -0.54
CA ASP A 69 -15.51 -12.76 -1.56
C ASP A 69 -16.16 -13.45 -2.76
N LEU A 70 -15.65 -14.61 -3.18
CA LEU A 70 -16.32 -15.41 -4.22
C LEU A 70 -17.72 -15.85 -3.80
N ILE A 71 -17.91 -16.25 -2.53
CA ILE A 71 -19.21 -16.65 -2.00
C ILE A 71 -20.15 -15.43 -1.94
N ASN A 72 -19.67 -14.31 -1.38
CA ASN A 72 -20.46 -13.08 -1.23
C ASN A 72 -20.87 -12.50 -2.60
N LYS A 73 -19.95 -12.47 -3.58
CA LYS A 73 -20.23 -11.96 -4.94
C LYS A 73 -21.11 -12.90 -5.76
N LYS A 74 -20.99 -14.22 -5.60
CA LYS A 74 -21.94 -15.19 -6.17
C LYS A 74 -23.36 -14.94 -5.66
N ARG A 75 -23.50 -14.64 -4.36
CA ARG A 75 -24.80 -14.32 -3.76
C ARG A 75 -25.38 -12.99 -4.25
N SER A 76 -24.53 -12.03 -4.61
CA SER A 76 -24.94 -10.71 -5.08
C SER A 76 -25.08 -10.59 -6.62
N GLY A 77 -24.84 -11.66 -7.38
CA GLY A 77 -24.97 -11.67 -8.84
C GLY A 77 -23.93 -10.83 -9.62
N LEU A 78 -22.85 -10.39 -8.97
CA LEU A 78 -21.80 -9.57 -9.59
C LEU A 78 -20.74 -10.44 -10.25
N LYS A 79 -20.35 -10.08 -11.48
CA LYS A 79 -19.35 -10.82 -12.26
C LYS A 79 -17.91 -10.42 -11.90
N ASP A 80 -17.12 -11.49 -11.79
CA ASP A 80 -15.67 -11.65 -11.89
C ASP A 80 -14.75 -10.90 -10.91
N TYR A 81 -13.88 -11.69 -10.28
CA TYR A 81 -12.73 -11.21 -9.55
C TYR A 81 -11.72 -10.65 -10.57
N PRO A 82 -11.24 -9.39 -10.44
CA PRO A 82 -10.35 -8.79 -11.44
C PRO A 82 -9.02 -9.52 -11.61
N LEU A 83 -8.61 -10.29 -10.59
CA LEU A 83 -7.38 -11.06 -10.58
C LEU A 83 -7.65 -12.49 -10.10
N SER A 84 -6.95 -13.47 -10.68
CA SER A 84 -6.99 -14.83 -10.16
C SER A 84 -6.26 -14.91 -8.81
N LYS A 85 -6.62 -15.90 -7.97
CA LYS A 85 -5.90 -16.19 -6.71
C LYS A 85 -4.39 -16.38 -6.92
N LYS A 86 -4.00 -16.98 -8.06
CA LYS A 86 -2.58 -17.15 -8.45
C LYS A 86 -1.93 -15.79 -8.74
N SER A 87 -2.62 -14.92 -9.48
CA SER A 87 -2.14 -13.56 -9.81
C SER A 87 -1.95 -12.70 -8.56
N LEU A 88 -2.87 -12.77 -7.58
CA LEU A 88 -2.75 -12.06 -6.31
C LEU A 88 -1.50 -12.50 -5.54
N LYS A 89 -1.24 -13.81 -5.46
CA LYS A 89 -0.04 -14.34 -4.80
C LYS A 89 1.25 -13.89 -5.47
N ILE A 90 1.29 -13.91 -6.82
CA ILE A 90 2.45 -13.43 -7.59
C ILE A 90 2.66 -11.94 -7.34
N LEU A 91 1.60 -11.14 -7.42
CA LEU A 91 1.65 -9.70 -7.20
C LEU A 91 2.16 -9.37 -5.78
N TYR A 92 1.66 -10.07 -4.75
CA TYR A 92 2.16 -9.95 -3.38
C TYR A 92 3.67 -10.22 -3.31
N ILE A 93 4.15 -11.34 -3.87
CA ILE A 93 5.57 -11.68 -3.84
C ILE A 93 6.41 -10.60 -4.55
N CYS A 94 5.97 -10.13 -5.72
CA CYS A 94 6.65 -9.08 -6.46
C CYS A 94 6.72 -7.78 -5.65
N LEU A 95 5.59 -7.32 -5.08
CA LEU A 95 5.54 -6.12 -4.24
C LEU A 95 6.43 -6.26 -3.01
N SER A 96 6.43 -7.44 -2.38
CA SER A 96 7.27 -7.74 -1.22
C SER A 96 8.76 -7.65 -1.53
N ILE A 97 9.18 -8.20 -2.66
CA ILE A 97 10.57 -8.09 -3.11
C ILE A 97 10.92 -6.63 -3.41
N VAL A 98 10.05 -5.90 -4.13
CA VAL A 98 10.30 -4.51 -4.51
C VAL A 98 10.44 -3.62 -3.29
N HIS A 99 9.56 -3.71 -2.30
CA HIS A 99 9.65 -2.84 -1.12
C HIS A 99 10.85 -3.20 -0.24
N VAL A 100 11.22 -4.48 -0.12
CA VAL A 100 12.46 -4.89 0.57
C VAL A 100 13.68 -4.32 -0.16
N TRP A 101 13.70 -4.38 -1.49
CA TRP A 101 14.80 -3.84 -2.29
C TRP A 101 14.90 -2.31 -2.20
N VAL A 102 13.77 -1.59 -2.25
CA VAL A 102 13.73 -0.13 -2.06
C VAL A 102 14.19 0.26 -0.66
N GLN A 103 13.92 -0.57 0.35
CA GLN A 103 14.34 -0.34 1.72
C GLN A 103 15.81 -0.69 1.98
N SER A 104 16.38 -1.64 1.24
CA SER A 104 17.81 -1.94 1.30
C SER A 104 18.58 -0.77 0.69
N PRO A 105 19.27 0.06 1.49
CA PRO A 105 20.27 0.92 0.90
C PRO A 105 21.33 -0.02 0.34
N VAL A 106 21.85 0.29 -0.85
CA VAL A 106 23.07 -0.35 -1.36
C VAL A 106 24.15 -0.30 -0.27
#